data_AF-A0A8D2CRC5-F1
#
_entry.id   AF-A0A8D2CRC5-F1
#
_cell.length_a   1.000
_cell.length_b   1.000
_cell.length_c   1.000
_cell.angle_alpha   90.00
_cell.angle_beta   90.00
_cell.angle_gamma   90.00
#
_symmetry.space_group_name_H-M   'P 1'
#
loop_
_entity.id
_entity.type
_entity.pdbx_description
1 polymer ?
#
loop_
_entity_poly.entity_id
_entity_poly.type
_entity_poly.pdbx_seq_one_letter_code
_entity_poly.pdbx_strand_id
1 'polypeptide(L)'
;MSISALSLTRRLGGISGFLQLASLLGLLLLLFKAVHFLLHRQWLLKALQQFPSPPSHWFFGHKVGRNDKASCMHSVPEEHPDYLPAGLIPVPGAHSLNRNPKAPSTYRCLAPWIGYGLLLLNGQKWFQHRQMLTPAFHYDILKTYMGIMADSVRVMLDKWEQLIGQDSLLEIFQHVSLMTLDTIMKCAFKYQSSIQLDRNSQSYIKAVGDLNYFIFSRVRNVFHQNDTFYRLTTDGRLFHQACPFAHEHTDKVIRQRKAQLQNEGELEKVRRKRHLDFLDILLSAGRRSRAFWGMEPPLPGE
;
A
#
# COMPACT_ATOMS: atom_id res chain seq x y z
N MET A 1 66.93 5.96 26.40
CA MET A 1 65.56 5.48 26.70
C MET A 1 64.65 5.90 25.55
N SER A 2 64.42 5.01 24.58
CA SER A 2 63.52 5.30 23.44
C SER A 2 62.48 4.18 23.40
N ILE A 3 61.31 4.46 23.96
CA ILE A 3 60.21 3.51 24.10
C ILE A 3 59.09 3.97 23.15
N SER A 4 58.92 3.20 22.08
CA SER A 4 57.61 2.80 21.55
C SER A 4 56.65 3.87 21.03
N ALA A 5 57.00 4.55 19.95
CA ALA A 5 56.01 5.20 19.06
C ALA A 5 55.52 4.28 17.91
N LEU A 6 56.21 3.15 17.67
CA LEU A 6 55.99 2.29 16.50
C LEU A 6 54.97 1.15 16.70
N SER A 7 54.44 0.95 17.92
CA SER A 7 53.47 -0.13 18.19
C SER A 7 52.01 0.27 17.91
N LEU A 8 51.70 1.57 17.89
CA LEU A 8 50.33 2.04 17.66
C LEU A 8 49.95 1.99 16.17
N THR A 9 50.91 2.23 15.28
CA THR A 9 50.69 2.23 13.82
C THR A 9 50.62 0.82 13.22
N ARG A 10 51.18 -0.20 13.89
CA ARG A 10 51.17 -1.59 13.39
C ARG A 10 49.84 -2.33 13.60
N ARG A 11 48.99 -1.88 14.53
CA ARG A 11 47.67 -2.50 14.79
C ARG A 11 46.55 -2.02 13.85
N LEU A 12 46.72 -0.90 13.16
CA LEU A 12 45.70 -0.35 12.27
C LEU A 12 45.72 -0.94 10.83
N GLY A 13 46.81 -1.59 10.41
CA GLY A 13 46.96 -2.09 9.04
C GLY A 13 46.33 -3.45 8.73
N GLY A 14 45.73 -4.12 9.73
CA GLY A 14 45.15 -5.46 9.57
C GLY A 14 43.63 -5.46 9.55
N ILE A 15 43.03 -6.56 9.05
CA ILE A 15 41.57 -6.79 9.00
C ILE A 15 40.90 -6.56 10.38
N SER A 16 41.61 -6.88 11.47
CA SER A 16 41.16 -6.63 12.86
C SER A 16 41.02 -5.13 13.20
N GLY A 17 41.98 -4.30 12.79
CA GLY A 17 41.91 -2.85 12.99
C GLY A 17 40.78 -2.22 12.19
N PHE A 18 40.56 -2.69 10.96
CA PHE A 18 39.42 -2.29 10.14
C PHE A 18 38.07 -2.68 10.78
N LEU A 19 37.94 -3.90 11.31
CA LEU A 19 36.73 -4.35 12.01
C LEU A 19 36.44 -3.55 13.29
N GLN A 20 37.49 -3.17 14.05
CA GLN A 20 37.35 -2.32 15.23
C GLN A 20 36.87 -0.91 14.88
N LEU A 21 37.46 -0.29 13.85
CA LEU A 21 37.02 0.99 13.32
C LEU A 21 35.57 0.93 12.81
N ALA A 22 35.21 -0.13 12.08
CA ALA A 22 33.83 -0.34 11.61
C ALA A 22 32.84 -0.53 12.77
N SER A 23 33.23 -1.25 13.83
CA SER A 23 32.43 -1.44 15.04
C SER A 23 32.21 -0.14 15.80
N LEU A 24 33.27 0.65 16.02
CA LEU A 24 33.19 1.96 16.67
C LEU A 24 32.33 2.94 15.87
N LEU A 25 32.49 2.97 14.54
CA LEU A 25 31.65 3.77 13.65
C LEU A 25 30.18 3.34 13.75
N GLY A 26 29.92 2.03 13.77
CA GLY A 26 28.58 1.48 13.95
C GLY A 26 27.95 1.91 15.28
N LEU A 27 28.71 1.86 16.38
CA LEU A 27 28.24 2.26 17.70
C LEU A 27 27.95 3.77 17.77
N LEU A 28 28.80 4.60 17.14
CA LEU A 28 28.59 6.04 17.02
C LEU A 28 27.31 6.37 16.24
N LEU A 29 27.06 5.68 15.13
CA LEU A 29 25.84 5.84 14.34
C LEU A 29 24.58 5.42 15.11
N LEU A 30 24.66 4.35 15.90
CA LEU A 30 23.57 3.92 16.78
C LEU A 30 23.28 4.96 17.86
N LEU A 31 24.31 5.50 18.51
CA LEU A 31 24.17 6.58 19.50
C LEU A 31 23.55 7.83 18.88
N PHE A 32 24.02 8.26 17.71
CA PHE A 32 23.45 9.39 17.00
C PHE A 32 21.95 9.17 16.68
N LYS A 33 21.59 7.98 16.18
CA LYS A 33 20.18 7.62 15.92
C LYS A 33 19.35 7.60 17.21
N ALA A 34 19.90 7.11 18.32
CA ALA A 34 19.22 7.08 19.61
C ALA A 34 18.97 8.51 20.12
N VAL A 35 19.97 9.38 20.10
CA VAL A 35 19.84 10.79 20.49
C VAL A 35 18.81 11.50 19.61
N HIS A 36 18.90 11.35 18.29
CA HIS A 36 17.93 11.92 17.36
C HIS A 36 16.50 11.43 17.65
N PHE A 37 16.32 10.13 17.90
CA PHE A 37 15.03 9.54 18.26
C PHE A 37 14.48 10.12 19.58
N LEU A 38 15.32 10.26 20.61
CA LEU A 38 14.94 10.82 21.90
C LEU A 38 14.56 12.30 21.78
N LEU A 39 15.32 13.10 21.04
CA LEU A 39 15.01 14.51 20.78
C LEU A 39 13.70 14.66 20.01
N HIS A 40 13.50 13.85 18.96
CA HIS A 40 12.25 13.84 18.21
C HIS A 40 11.05 13.42 19.08
N ARG A 41 11.23 12.44 19.97
CA ARG A 41 10.19 12.03 20.94
C ARG A 41 9.89 13.15 21.93
N GLN A 42 10.90 13.81 22.49
CA GLN A 42 10.70 14.94 23.40
C GLN A 42 9.98 16.11 22.71
N TRP A 43 10.36 16.40 21.46
CA TRP A 43 9.68 17.42 20.66
C TRP A 43 8.20 17.07 20.44
N LEU A 44 7.89 15.83 20.05
CA LEU A 44 6.51 15.37 19.93
C LEU A 44 5.75 15.49 21.25
N LEU A 45 6.30 15.00 22.36
CA LEU A 45 5.63 15.08 23.66
C LEU A 45 5.34 16.52 24.09
N LYS A 46 6.25 17.46 23.82
CA LYS A 46 6.02 18.90 24.07
C LYS A 46 4.94 19.46 23.15
N ALA A 47 4.99 19.14 21.86
CA ALA A 47 4.00 19.60 20.88
C ALA A 47 2.58 19.08 21.22
N LEU A 48 2.49 17.91 21.86
CA LEU A 48 1.23 17.25 22.20
C LEU A 48 0.81 17.45 23.66
N GLN A 49 1.54 18.26 24.43
CA GLN A 49 1.30 18.45 25.86
C GLN A 49 -0.08 19.04 26.17
N GLN A 50 -0.66 19.78 25.22
CA GLN A 50 -2.00 20.37 25.33
C GLN A 50 -3.14 19.37 25.15
N PHE A 51 -2.85 18.14 24.70
CA PHE A 51 -3.86 17.14 24.41
C PHE A 51 -3.85 16.06 25.52
N PRO A 52 -4.95 15.89 26.26
CA PRO A 52 -5.03 14.81 27.24
C PRO A 52 -4.87 13.46 26.53
N SER A 53 -4.06 12.57 27.11
CA SER A 53 -3.81 11.24 26.55
C SER A 53 -3.81 10.17 27.65
N PRO A 54 -4.29 8.95 27.36
CA PRO A 54 -4.26 7.86 28.33
C PRO A 54 -2.82 7.49 28.71
N PRO A 55 -2.61 6.83 29.85
CA PRO A 55 -1.28 6.39 30.26
C PRO A 55 -0.66 5.49 29.19
N SER A 56 0.61 5.71 28.88
CA SER A 56 1.33 5.02 27.82
C SER A 56 2.48 4.20 28.38
N HIS A 57 2.75 3.01 27.81
CA HIS A 57 3.89 2.22 28.22
C HIS A 57 5.20 2.93 27.82
N TRP A 58 6.19 2.97 28.73
CA TRP A 58 7.43 3.73 28.53
C TRP A 58 8.16 3.40 27.21
N PHE A 59 8.12 2.13 26.79
CA PHE A 59 8.79 1.65 25.57
C PHE A 59 7.86 1.51 24.36
N PHE A 60 6.62 1.08 24.58
CA PHE A 60 5.69 0.66 23.52
C PHE A 60 4.59 1.69 23.27
N GLY A 61 4.53 2.76 24.07
CA GLY A 61 3.46 3.74 24.07
C GLY A 61 2.10 3.08 24.28
N HIS A 62 1.09 3.57 23.55
CA HIS A 62 -0.28 3.04 23.55
C HIS A 62 -0.47 1.78 22.69
N LYS A 63 0.62 1.10 22.28
CA LYS A 63 0.50 -0.13 21.47
C LYS A 63 0.43 -1.42 22.31
N VAL A 64 0.65 -1.34 23.62
CA VAL A 64 0.51 -2.50 24.54
C VAL A 64 -0.98 -2.77 24.78
N GLY A 65 -1.39 -4.05 24.69
CA GLY A 65 -2.78 -4.48 24.94
C GLY A 65 -3.72 -4.42 23.74
N ARG A 66 -3.25 -4.00 22.56
CA ARG A 66 -4.06 -3.80 21.33
C ARG A 66 -4.31 -5.10 20.56
N ASN A 67 -4.72 -6.18 21.24
CA ASN A 67 -5.02 -7.47 20.62
C ASN A 67 -6.48 -7.61 20.17
N ASP A 68 -7.42 -6.93 20.82
CA ASP A 68 -8.82 -6.98 20.42
C ASP A 68 -9.15 -6.03 19.28
N LYS A 69 -9.62 -6.61 18.17
CA LYS A 69 -9.99 -5.90 16.93
C LYS A 69 -11.15 -4.92 17.13
N ALA A 70 -12.03 -5.15 18.12
CA ALA A 70 -13.29 -4.42 18.31
C ALA A 70 -13.20 -3.26 19.32
N SER A 71 -12.32 -3.34 20.32
CA SER A 71 -12.25 -2.32 21.41
C SER A 71 -11.63 -0.99 20.96
N CYS A 72 -11.00 -0.96 19.77
CA CYS A 72 -10.26 0.20 19.25
C CYS A 72 -11.16 1.37 18.80
N MET A 73 -12.44 1.14 18.47
CA MET A 73 -13.36 2.21 18.03
C MET A 73 -14.26 2.73 19.15
N HIS A 74 -14.49 1.94 20.20
CA HIS A 74 -15.40 2.29 21.31
C HIS A 74 -14.71 2.96 22.50
N SER A 75 -13.38 3.02 22.53
CA SER A 75 -12.61 3.66 23.61
C SER A 75 -12.25 5.12 23.32
N VAL A 76 -12.92 5.76 22.34
CA VAL A 76 -12.83 7.21 22.15
C VAL A 76 -13.62 7.85 23.28
N PRO A 77 -12.98 8.62 24.19
CA PRO A 77 -13.74 9.35 25.20
C PRO A 77 -14.67 10.34 24.48
N GLU A 78 -15.97 10.29 24.79
CA GLU A 78 -16.97 11.25 24.28
C GLU A 78 -16.59 12.72 24.54
N GLU A 79 -15.65 12.97 25.46
CA GLU A 79 -15.25 14.30 25.89
C GLU A 79 -14.42 15.08 24.84
N HIS A 80 -13.80 14.43 23.84
CA HIS A 80 -12.95 15.10 22.83
C HIS A 80 -13.10 14.52 21.40
N PRO A 81 -14.16 14.88 20.65
CA PRO A 81 -14.46 14.33 19.32
C PRO A 81 -13.44 14.71 18.22
N ASP A 82 -12.59 15.71 18.45
CA ASP A 82 -11.74 16.27 17.41
C ASP A 82 -10.36 15.60 17.24
N TYR A 83 -9.94 14.74 18.19
CA TYR A 83 -8.57 14.21 18.18
C TYR A 83 -8.49 12.76 18.68
N LEU A 84 -8.20 11.83 17.76
CA LEU A 84 -7.95 10.42 18.08
C LEU A 84 -6.48 10.20 18.47
N PRO A 85 -6.17 9.63 19.65
CA PRO A 85 -4.84 9.16 19.98
C PRO A 85 -4.59 7.80 19.30
N ALA A 86 -4.41 7.79 17.98
CA ALA A 86 -3.98 6.61 17.24
C ALA A 86 -2.45 6.47 17.27
N GLY A 87 -1.87 6.26 18.47
CA GLY A 87 -0.42 6.21 18.67
C GLY A 87 0.22 7.61 18.79
N LEU A 88 1.56 7.68 18.65
CA LEU A 88 2.43 8.86 18.87
C LEU A 88 2.08 10.13 18.06
N ILE A 89 1.00 10.14 17.28
CA ILE A 89 0.58 11.28 16.45
C ILE A 89 -0.92 11.50 16.69
N PRO A 90 -1.34 12.69 17.14
CA PRO A 90 -2.75 13.06 17.17
C PRO A 90 -3.22 13.19 15.74
N VAL A 91 -4.36 12.58 15.45
CA VAL A 91 -5.05 12.82 14.19
C VAL A 91 -5.75 14.17 14.33
N PRO A 92 -5.41 15.19 13.53
CA PRO A 92 -6.05 16.48 13.68
C PRO A 92 -7.48 16.42 13.12
N GLY A 93 -8.39 17.18 13.74
CA GLY A 93 -9.82 17.18 13.40
C GLY A 93 -10.10 17.37 11.90
N ALA A 94 -11.25 16.86 11.45
CA ALA A 94 -11.66 16.74 10.04
C ALA A 94 -11.40 18.00 9.19
N HIS A 95 -11.49 19.19 9.80
CA HIS A 95 -11.31 20.48 9.15
C HIS A 95 -9.85 20.79 8.72
N SER A 96 -8.85 20.12 9.29
CA SER A 96 -7.42 20.38 9.03
C SER A 96 -6.78 19.44 7.99
N LEU A 97 -7.50 18.41 7.52
CA LEU A 97 -7.00 17.39 6.60
C LEU A 97 -6.73 17.88 5.18
N ASN A 98 -7.12 19.12 4.85
CA ASN A 98 -7.26 19.54 3.46
C ASN A 98 -5.93 19.87 2.74
N ARG A 99 -4.78 19.91 3.45
CA ARG A 99 -3.47 20.27 2.86
C ARG A 99 -2.26 19.43 3.31
N ASN A 100 -2.45 18.47 4.20
CA ASN A 100 -1.31 17.75 4.78
C ASN A 100 -0.86 16.55 3.93
N PRO A 101 0.45 16.30 3.79
CA PRO A 101 0.95 15.09 3.17
C PRO A 101 0.54 13.87 3.99
N LYS A 102 0.37 12.73 3.33
CA LYS A 102 0.03 11.47 4.02
C LYS A 102 1.17 11.06 4.95
N ALA A 103 0.82 10.49 6.11
CA ALA A 103 1.79 10.03 7.11
C ALA A 103 2.84 9.09 6.49
N PRO A 104 4.11 9.51 6.36
CA PRO A 104 5.10 8.78 5.55
C PRO A 104 5.41 7.38 6.10
N SER A 105 5.36 7.18 7.41
CA SER A 105 5.70 5.91 8.07
C SER A 105 4.68 4.81 7.79
N THR A 106 3.38 5.11 7.86
CA THR A 106 2.32 4.11 7.70
C THR A 106 2.09 3.72 6.24
N TYR A 107 2.19 4.67 5.29
CA TYR A 107 1.94 4.37 3.88
C TYR A 107 3.16 3.76 3.16
N ARG A 108 4.37 3.98 3.67
CA ARG A 108 5.60 3.42 3.06
C ARG A 108 5.64 1.89 3.08
N CYS A 109 4.98 1.23 4.04
CA CYS A 109 4.95 -0.23 4.09
C CYS A 109 4.22 -0.86 2.89
N LEU A 110 3.34 -0.10 2.21
CA LEU A 110 2.61 -0.53 1.03
C LEU A 110 3.45 -0.48 -0.25
N ALA A 111 4.57 0.28 -0.25
CA ALA A 111 5.32 0.57 -1.46
C ALA A 111 5.82 -0.68 -2.21
N PRO A 112 6.30 -1.75 -1.55
CA PRO A 112 6.71 -2.96 -2.28
C PRO A 112 5.56 -3.72 -2.95
N TRP A 113 4.33 -3.54 -2.47
CA TRP A 113 3.14 -4.17 -3.05
C TRP A 113 2.53 -3.32 -4.17
N ILE A 114 2.14 -2.08 -3.90
CA ILE A 114 1.36 -1.26 -4.86
C ILE A 114 2.17 -0.12 -5.51
N GLY A 115 3.44 0.04 -5.15
CA GLY A 115 4.31 1.08 -5.67
C GLY A 115 3.87 2.50 -5.29
N TYR A 116 4.51 3.50 -5.91
CA TYR A 116 4.20 4.91 -5.70
C TYR A 116 3.08 5.39 -6.63
N GLY A 117 1.87 4.86 -6.41
CA GLY A 117 0.64 5.28 -7.09
C GLY A 117 -0.06 6.45 -6.39
N LEU A 118 -1.32 6.74 -6.79
CA LEU A 118 -2.12 7.85 -6.25
C LEU A 118 -2.23 7.83 -4.71
N LEU A 119 -2.26 6.64 -4.11
CA LEU A 119 -2.34 6.48 -2.66
C LEU A 119 -1.05 6.92 -1.94
N LEU A 120 0.13 6.66 -2.49
CA LEU A 120 1.41 6.95 -1.82
C LEU A 120 2.04 8.29 -2.24
N LEU A 121 1.69 8.81 -3.43
CA LEU A 121 2.21 10.09 -3.91
C LEU A 121 1.70 11.27 -3.06
N ASN A 122 2.51 12.33 -3.03
CA ASN A 122 2.20 13.64 -2.45
C ASN A 122 2.63 14.77 -3.41
N GLY A 123 2.19 16.00 -3.13
CA GLY A 123 2.60 17.21 -3.87
C GLY A 123 2.19 17.21 -5.35
N GLN A 124 3.03 17.79 -6.21
CA GLN A 124 2.71 18.03 -7.62
C GLN A 124 2.45 16.73 -8.41
N LYS A 125 3.24 15.68 -8.19
CA LYS A 125 3.05 14.38 -8.86
C LYS A 125 1.71 13.75 -8.50
N TRP A 126 1.31 13.84 -7.23
CA TRP A 126 -0.01 13.39 -6.80
C TRP A 126 -1.12 14.19 -7.48
N PHE A 127 -0.99 15.52 -7.57
CA PHE A 127 -1.99 16.36 -8.22
C PHE A 127 -2.16 16.00 -9.70
N GLN A 128 -1.05 15.81 -10.42
CA GLN A 128 -1.05 15.35 -11.82
C GLN A 128 -1.78 14.02 -11.98
N HIS A 129 -1.44 13.02 -11.15
CA HIS A 129 -2.10 11.71 -11.20
C HIS A 129 -3.59 11.81 -10.83
N ARG A 130 -3.94 12.64 -9.84
CA ARG A 130 -5.34 12.87 -9.43
C ARG A 130 -6.14 13.49 -10.56
N GLN A 131 -5.65 14.58 -11.15
CA GLN A 131 -6.30 15.26 -12.26
C GLN A 131 -6.51 14.33 -13.47
N MET A 132 -5.49 13.51 -13.79
CA MET A 132 -5.58 12.52 -14.86
C MET A 132 -6.65 11.45 -14.59
N LEU A 133 -6.77 10.97 -13.36
CA LEU A 133 -7.64 9.84 -13.00
C LEU A 133 -9.07 10.24 -12.58
N THR A 134 -9.30 11.47 -12.13
CA THR A 134 -10.63 11.93 -11.72
C THR A 134 -11.73 11.70 -12.78
N PRO A 135 -11.50 11.91 -14.08
CA PRO A 135 -12.51 11.63 -15.11
C PRO A 135 -12.99 10.18 -15.16
N ALA A 136 -12.18 9.21 -14.70
CA ALA A 136 -12.53 7.78 -14.64
C ALA A 136 -13.72 7.48 -13.71
N PHE A 137 -14.03 8.40 -12.80
CA PHE A 137 -15.07 8.26 -11.79
C PHE A 137 -16.22 9.25 -12.03
N HIS A 138 -16.36 9.78 -13.26
CA HIS A 138 -17.48 10.62 -13.65
C HIS A 138 -18.79 9.80 -13.63
N TYR A 139 -19.91 10.43 -13.25
CA TYR A 139 -21.18 9.73 -13.06
C TYR A 139 -21.68 9.00 -14.33
N ASP A 140 -21.38 9.53 -15.52
CA ASP A 140 -21.72 8.88 -16.80
C ASP A 140 -21.04 7.52 -16.97
N ILE A 141 -19.80 7.38 -16.49
CA ILE A 141 -19.12 6.08 -16.45
C ILE A 141 -19.79 5.19 -15.40
N LEU A 142 -20.00 5.70 -14.18
CA LEU A 142 -20.55 4.93 -13.06
C LEU A 142 -21.95 4.37 -13.37
N LYS A 143 -22.79 5.09 -14.13
CA LYS A 143 -24.08 4.59 -14.61
C LYS A 143 -23.94 3.30 -15.41
N THR A 144 -22.91 3.20 -16.27
CA THR A 144 -22.66 1.98 -17.05
C THR A 144 -22.18 0.81 -16.19
N TYR A 145 -21.61 1.09 -15.02
CA TYR A 145 -21.14 0.06 -14.10
C TYR A 145 -22.26 -0.60 -13.29
N MET A 146 -23.44 0.02 -13.17
CA MET A 146 -24.54 -0.53 -12.39
C MET A 146 -24.97 -1.93 -12.86
N GLY A 147 -25.04 -2.16 -14.17
CA GLY A 147 -25.35 -3.48 -14.73
C GLY A 147 -24.28 -4.52 -14.36
N ILE A 148 -23.00 -4.16 -14.49
CA ILE A 148 -21.87 -5.02 -14.15
C ILE A 148 -21.87 -5.36 -12.65
N MET A 149 -22.14 -4.36 -11.80
CA MET A 149 -22.27 -4.54 -10.35
C MET A 149 -23.40 -5.53 -10.02
N ALA A 150 -24.57 -5.35 -10.63
CA ALA A 150 -25.71 -6.25 -10.44
C ALA A 150 -25.39 -7.70 -10.87
N ASP A 151 -24.68 -7.88 -11.98
CA ASP A 151 -24.26 -9.20 -12.46
C ASP A 151 -23.25 -9.86 -11.52
N SER A 152 -22.27 -9.11 -11.01
CA SER A 152 -21.31 -9.61 -10.01
C SER A 152 -21.99 -9.97 -8.69
N VAL A 153 -23.01 -9.23 -8.26
CA VAL A 153 -23.83 -9.57 -7.09
C VAL A 153 -24.65 -10.84 -7.35
N ARG A 154 -25.27 -10.99 -8.53
CA ARG A 154 -26.05 -12.19 -8.88
C ARG A 154 -25.19 -13.45 -8.79
N VAL A 155 -23.98 -13.43 -9.34
CA VAL A 155 -23.03 -14.55 -9.23
C VAL A 155 -22.71 -14.92 -7.78
N MET A 156 -22.65 -13.94 -6.88
CA MET A 156 -22.44 -14.20 -5.45
C MET A 156 -23.68 -14.83 -4.81
N LEU A 157 -24.87 -14.34 -5.13
CA LEU A 157 -26.14 -14.87 -4.63
C LEU A 157 -26.41 -16.30 -5.12
N ASP A 158 -26.12 -16.59 -6.40
CA ASP A 158 -26.26 -17.95 -6.96
C ASP A 158 -25.40 -18.96 -6.17
N LYS A 159 -24.21 -18.56 -5.71
CA LYS A 159 -23.37 -19.38 -4.83
C LYS A 159 -23.96 -19.55 -3.44
N TRP A 160 -24.57 -18.50 -2.89
CA TRP A 160 -25.21 -18.57 -1.58
C TRP A 160 -26.40 -19.51 -1.61
N GLU A 161 -27.22 -19.49 -2.66
CA GLU A 161 -28.33 -20.44 -2.85
C GLU A 161 -27.86 -21.89 -2.83
N GLN A 162 -26.69 -22.20 -3.42
CA GLN A 162 -26.10 -23.54 -3.37
C GLN A 162 -25.60 -23.95 -1.97
N LEU A 163 -25.23 -22.99 -1.12
CA LEU A 163 -24.69 -23.24 0.22
C LEU A 163 -25.79 -23.31 1.29
N ILE A 164 -26.91 -22.59 1.10
CA ILE A 164 -28.04 -22.55 2.03
C ILE A 164 -28.71 -23.93 2.18
N GLY A 165 -28.62 -24.79 1.16
CA GLY A 165 -29.11 -26.17 1.24
C GLY A 165 -28.39 -27.07 2.28
N GLN A 166 -27.37 -26.55 2.97
CA GLN A 166 -26.53 -27.30 3.93
C GLN A 166 -26.72 -26.88 5.39
N ASP A 167 -27.69 -26.00 5.71
CA ASP A 167 -28.02 -25.55 7.09
C ASP A 167 -26.80 -25.07 7.91
N SER A 168 -25.85 -24.41 7.22
CA SER A 168 -24.55 -24.02 7.76
C SER A 168 -24.43 -22.50 7.90
N LEU A 169 -23.71 -22.05 8.94
CA LEU A 169 -23.35 -20.64 9.11
C LEU A 169 -22.41 -20.23 7.97
N LEU A 170 -22.81 -19.22 7.19
CA LEU A 170 -22.03 -18.71 6.08
C LEU A 170 -21.20 -17.49 6.48
N GLU A 171 -19.88 -17.58 6.33
CA GLU A 171 -18.96 -16.46 6.46
C GLU A 171 -19.10 -15.55 5.22
N ILE A 172 -19.62 -14.32 5.38
CA ILE A 172 -19.94 -13.45 4.25
C ILE A 172 -18.79 -12.56 3.77
N PHE A 173 -17.78 -12.29 4.61
CA PHE A 173 -16.70 -11.34 4.32
C PHE A 173 -15.91 -11.77 3.10
N GLN A 174 -15.55 -13.05 3.00
CA GLN A 174 -14.81 -13.57 1.85
C GLN A 174 -15.64 -13.48 0.57
N HIS A 175 -16.94 -13.80 0.63
CA HIS A 175 -17.84 -13.73 -0.53
C HIS A 175 -17.99 -12.29 -1.06
N VAL A 176 -18.24 -11.34 -0.15
CA VAL A 176 -18.35 -9.91 -0.50
C VAL A 176 -17.02 -9.35 -1.01
N SER A 177 -15.90 -9.75 -0.41
CA SER A 177 -14.56 -9.33 -0.87
C SER A 177 -14.28 -9.81 -2.30
N LEU A 178 -14.68 -11.03 -2.64
CA LEU A 178 -14.53 -11.56 -3.99
C LEU A 178 -15.46 -10.87 -4.99
N MET A 179 -16.71 -10.62 -4.61
CA MET A 179 -17.68 -9.91 -5.45
C MET A 179 -17.22 -8.48 -5.75
N THR A 180 -16.72 -7.76 -4.75
CA THR A 180 -16.21 -6.39 -4.92
C THR A 180 -14.95 -6.35 -5.78
N LEU A 181 -14.04 -7.32 -5.62
CA LEU A 181 -12.87 -7.48 -6.48
C LEU A 181 -13.27 -7.75 -7.94
N ASP A 182 -14.21 -8.67 -8.16
CA ASP A 182 -14.71 -9.00 -9.50
C ASP A 182 -15.38 -7.79 -10.17
N THR A 183 -16.18 -7.06 -9.40
CA THR A 183 -16.85 -5.82 -9.84
C THR A 183 -15.83 -4.78 -10.31
N ILE A 184 -14.83 -4.44 -9.49
CA ILE A 184 -13.85 -3.42 -9.87
C ILE A 184 -13.00 -3.85 -11.07
N MET A 185 -12.67 -5.14 -11.17
CA MET A 185 -11.89 -5.69 -12.27
C MET A 185 -12.64 -5.62 -13.60
N LYS A 186 -13.94 -5.93 -13.61
CA LYS A 186 -14.79 -5.76 -14.80
C LYS A 186 -15.03 -4.30 -15.15
N CYS A 187 -15.32 -3.46 -14.16
CA CYS A 187 -15.68 -2.05 -14.36
C CYS A 187 -14.47 -1.22 -14.82
N ALA A 188 -13.47 -1.11 -13.95
CA ALA A 188 -12.34 -0.19 -14.10
C ALA A 188 -11.22 -0.76 -14.99
N PHE A 189 -11.02 -2.08 -14.98
CA PHE A 189 -9.92 -2.74 -15.68
C PHE A 189 -10.35 -3.53 -16.93
N LYS A 190 -11.66 -3.56 -17.25
CA LYS A 190 -12.23 -4.30 -18.39
C LYS A 190 -11.79 -5.77 -18.46
N TYR A 191 -11.62 -6.37 -17.30
CA TYR A 191 -11.33 -7.79 -17.19
C TYR A 191 -12.54 -8.60 -17.68
N GLN A 192 -12.32 -9.50 -18.64
CA GLN A 192 -13.41 -10.20 -19.34
C GLN A 192 -13.93 -11.42 -18.56
N SER A 193 -13.12 -12.03 -17.69
CA SER A 193 -13.52 -13.20 -16.92
C SER A 193 -14.03 -12.83 -15.52
N SER A 194 -14.77 -13.75 -14.92
CA SER A 194 -15.26 -13.61 -13.55
C SER A 194 -14.23 -14.13 -12.56
N ILE A 195 -13.66 -13.25 -11.74
CA ILE A 195 -12.71 -13.64 -10.67
C ILE A 195 -13.38 -14.56 -9.65
N GLN A 196 -14.67 -14.38 -9.46
CA GLN A 196 -15.46 -15.24 -8.58
C GLN A 196 -15.48 -16.71 -9.04
N LEU A 197 -15.35 -16.97 -10.34
CA LEU A 197 -15.44 -18.33 -10.92
C LEU A 197 -14.09 -18.86 -11.38
N ASP A 198 -13.12 -17.98 -11.63
CA ASP A 198 -11.82 -18.32 -12.18
C ASP A 198 -10.90 -18.95 -11.14
N ARG A 199 -10.63 -20.25 -11.29
CA ARG A 199 -9.64 -20.98 -10.46
C ARG A 199 -8.24 -20.37 -10.58
N ASN A 200 -7.89 -19.75 -11.70
CA ASN A 200 -6.57 -19.14 -11.90
C ASN A 200 -6.37 -17.86 -11.08
N SER A 201 -7.46 -17.27 -10.56
CA SER A 201 -7.40 -16.06 -9.73
C SER A 201 -7.15 -16.36 -8.25
N GLN A 202 -7.12 -17.64 -7.84
CA GLN A 202 -6.92 -18.05 -6.44
C GLN A 202 -5.55 -17.64 -5.87
N SER A 203 -4.48 -17.72 -6.67
CA SER A 203 -3.14 -17.27 -6.27
C SER A 203 -3.12 -15.77 -5.95
N TYR A 204 -3.80 -14.97 -6.77
CA TYR A 204 -3.95 -13.53 -6.58
C TYR A 204 -4.77 -13.21 -5.32
N ILE A 205 -5.92 -13.86 -5.13
CA ILE A 205 -6.79 -13.69 -3.96
C ILE A 205 -6.00 -14.00 -2.68
N LYS A 206 -5.29 -15.14 -2.66
CA LYS A 206 -4.46 -15.54 -1.52
C LYS A 206 -3.36 -14.51 -1.25
N ALA A 207 -2.65 -14.06 -2.30
CA ALA A 207 -1.59 -13.08 -2.16
C ALA A 207 -2.11 -11.76 -1.57
N VAL A 208 -3.25 -11.25 -2.03
CA VAL A 208 -3.88 -10.05 -1.46
C VAL A 208 -4.24 -10.23 0.01
N GLY A 209 -4.78 -11.41 0.39
CA GLY A 209 -5.06 -11.76 1.77
C GLY A 209 -3.81 -11.76 2.65
N ASP A 210 -2.75 -12.43 2.20
CA ASP A 210 -1.46 -12.51 2.89
C ASP A 210 -0.83 -11.11 3.04
N LEU A 211 -0.81 -10.32 1.97
CA LEU A 211 -0.26 -8.96 1.97
C LEU A 211 -1.00 -8.05 2.96
N ASN A 212 -2.34 -8.08 2.96
CA ASN A 212 -3.16 -7.33 3.93
C ASN A 212 -2.81 -7.74 5.37
N TYR A 213 -2.75 -9.05 5.65
CA TYR A 213 -2.39 -9.56 6.97
C TYR A 213 -1.03 -9.02 7.43
N PHE A 214 0.00 -9.12 6.58
CA PHE A 214 1.35 -8.65 6.91
C PHE A 214 1.41 -7.13 7.10
N ILE A 215 0.67 -6.35 6.30
CA ILE A 215 0.59 -4.89 6.46
C ILE A 215 -0.06 -4.52 7.80
N PHE A 216 -1.19 -5.14 8.15
CA PHE A 216 -1.85 -4.87 9.43
C PHE A 216 -0.99 -5.30 10.63
N SER A 217 -0.33 -6.46 10.54
CA SER A 217 0.65 -6.92 11.54
C SER A 217 1.78 -5.89 11.70
N ARG A 218 2.33 -5.41 10.57
CA ARG A 218 3.41 -4.42 10.53
C ARG A 218 3.01 -3.08 11.12
N VAL A 219 1.82 -2.56 10.83
CA VAL A 219 1.33 -1.27 11.35
C VAL A 219 1.19 -1.32 12.89
N ARG A 220 0.80 -2.47 13.44
CA ARG A 220 0.69 -2.68 14.89
C ARG A 220 2.04 -2.84 15.58
N ASN A 221 3.05 -3.41 14.92
CA ASN A 221 4.36 -3.66 15.50
C ASN A 221 5.34 -2.47 15.31
N VAL A 222 5.87 -1.91 16.41
CA VAL A 222 6.82 -0.79 16.37
C VAL A 222 8.16 -1.20 15.74
N PHE A 223 8.63 -2.42 16.01
CA PHE A 223 9.90 -2.92 15.48
C PHE A 223 9.84 -3.13 13.97
N HIS A 224 8.66 -3.47 13.44
CA HIS A 224 8.45 -3.68 12.00
C HIS A 224 8.34 -2.38 11.19
N GLN A 225 8.37 -1.20 11.83
CA GLN A 225 8.28 0.07 11.11
C GLN A 225 9.50 0.34 10.24
N ASN A 226 10.69 -0.11 10.67
CA ASN A 226 11.91 0.03 9.88
C ASN A 226 11.96 -1.02 8.76
N ASP A 227 12.08 -0.57 7.51
CA ASP A 227 12.12 -1.44 6.33
C ASP A 227 13.25 -2.47 6.36
N THR A 228 14.45 -2.07 6.81
CA THR A 228 15.64 -2.95 6.81
C THR A 228 15.45 -4.08 7.80
N PHE A 229 15.05 -3.76 9.03
CA PHE A 229 14.78 -4.79 10.04
C PHE A 229 13.61 -5.68 9.63
N TYR A 230 12.54 -5.10 9.08
CA TYR A 230 11.38 -5.87 8.63
C TYR A 230 11.74 -6.88 7.53
N ARG A 231 12.57 -6.50 6.54
CA ARG A 231 13.03 -7.42 5.49
C ARG A 231 13.77 -8.65 6.02
N LEU A 232 14.39 -8.55 7.19
CA LEU A 232 15.11 -9.64 7.84
C LEU A 232 14.19 -10.55 8.67
N THR A 233 12.95 -10.14 8.95
CA THR A 233 11.99 -10.98 9.68
C THR A 233 11.34 -12.01 8.76
N THR A 234 10.77 -13.05 9.35
CA THR A 234 9.97 -14.05 8.61
C THR A 234 8.78 -13.39 7.92
N ASP A 235 8.04 -12.53 8.64
CA ASP A 235 6.90 -11.76 8.09
C ASP A 235 7.32 -10.92 6.88
N GLY A 236 8.45 -10.20 6.96
CA GLY A 236 8.89 -9.37 5.84
C GLY A 236 9.33 -10.18 4.63
N ARG A 237 9.99 -11.33 4.83
CA ARG A 237 10.31 -12.24 3.72
C ARG A 237 9.05 -12.78 3.05
N LEU A 238 8.07 -13.24 3.84
CA LEU A 238 6.80 -13.75 3.32
C LEU A 238 5.99 -12.66 2.60
N PHE A 239 5.95 -11.44 3.14
CA PHE A 239 5.35 -10.28 2.48
C PHE A 239 5.99 -10.02 1.11
N HIS A 240 7.32 -10.02 1.04
CA HIS A 240 8.04 -9.82 -0.22
C HIS A 240 7.87 -10.98 -1.21
N GLN A 241 7.71 -12.22 -0.73
CA GLN A 241 7.40 -13.38 -1.58
C GLN A 241 5.96 -13.36 -2.11
N ALA A 242 5.02 -12.76 -1.39
CA ALA A 242 3.64 -12.61 -1.82
C ALA A 242 3.46 -11.51 -2.90
N CYS A 243 4.32 -10.48 -2.92
CA CYS A 243 4.22 -9.35 -3.85
C CYS A 243 4.23 -9.78 -5.34
N PRO A 244 5.14 -10.66 -5.82
CA PRO A 244 5.15 -11.10 -7.21
C PRO A 244 3.83 -11.70 -7.69
N PHE A 245 3.09 -12.44 -6.86
CA PHE A 245 1.79 -13.01 -7.25
C PHE A 245 0.73 -11.93 -7.48
N ALA A 246 0.78 -10.84 -6.70
CA ALA A 246 -0.06 -9.67 -6.94
C ALA A 246 0.34 -8.95 -8.23
N HIS A 247 1.64 -8.77 -8.45
CA HIS A 247 2.18 -8.11 -9.65
C HIS A 247 1.87 -8.88 -10.93
N GLU A 248 2.03 -10.21 -10.91
CA GLU A 248 1.77 -11.07 -12.06
C GLU A 248 0.32 -10.95 -12.55
N HIS A 249 -0.64 -10.92 -11.61
CA HIS A 249 -2.04 -10.72 -11.96
C HIS A 249 -2.28 -9.35 -12.60
N THR A 250 -1.75 -8.28 -12.00
CA THR A 250 -1.89 -6.92 -12.57
C THR A 250 -1.22 -6.81 -13.94
N ASP A 251 -0.06 -7.43 -14.13
CA ASP A 251 0.65 -7.43 -15.40
C ASP A 251 -0.12 -8.20 -16.47
N LYS A 252 -0.73 -9.35 -16.11
CA LYS A 252 -1.60 -10.12 -16.99
C LYS A 252 -2.78 -9.27 -17.46
N VAL A 253 -3.45 -8.57 -16.55
CA VAL A 253 -4.60 -7.71 -16.87
C VAL A 253 -4.19 -6.56 -17.81
N ILE A 254 -3.05 -5.93 -17.55
CA ILE A 254 -2.50 -4.87 -18.41
C ILE A 254 -2.15 -5.43 -19.80
N ARG A 255 -1.49 -6.59 -19.88
CA ARG A 255 -1.12 -7.23 -21.16
C ARG A 255 -2.37 -7.61 -21.97
N GLN A 256 -3.36 -8.21 -21.33
CA GLN A 256 -4.63 -8.58 -21.97
C GLN A 256 -5.34 -7.35 -22.52
N ARG A 257 -5.44 -6.27 -21.74
CA ARG A 257 -6.09 -5.04 -22.24
C ARG A 257 -5.31 -4.40 -23.38
N LYS A 258 -3.97 -4.38 -23.32
CA LYS A 258 -3.13 -3.89 -24.42
C LYS A 258 -3.36 -4.70 -25.71
N ALA A 259 -3.44 -6.02 -25.62
CA ALA A 259 -3.72 -6.89 -26.76
C ALA A 259 -5.12 -6.65 -27.34
N GLN A 260 -6.15 -6.49 -26.50
CA GLN A 260 -7.50 -6.14 -26.97
C GLN A 260 -7.52 -4.81 -27.75
N LEU A 261 -6.73 -3.82 -27.32
CA LEU A 261 -6.64 -2.53 -27.99
C LEU A 261 -5.82 -2.54 -29.29
N GLN A 262 -5.22 -3.67 -29.67
CA GLN A 262 -4.64 -3.85 -31.01
C GLN A 262 -5.71 -4.14 -32.07
N ASN A 263 -6.90 -4.62 -31.68
CA ASN A 263 -8.02 -4.77 -32.58
C ASN A 263 -8.60 -3.38 -32.91
N GLU A 264 -8.60 -3.02 -34.19
CA GLU A 264 -9.07 -1.72 -34.69
C GLU A 264 -10.52 -1.42 -34.26
N GLY A 265 -11.40 -2.43 -34.26
CA GLY A 265 -12.80 -2.25 -33.85
C GLY A 265 -12.93 -1.86 -32.37
N GLU A 266 -12.12 -2.45 -31.49
CA GLU A 266 -12.11 -2.10 -30.06
C GLU A 266 -11.43 -0.75 -29.82
N LEU A 267 -10.35 -0.46 -30.55
CA LEU A 267 -9.66 0.83 -30.47
C LEU A 267 -10.58 1.97 -30.88
N GLU A 268 -11.35 1.80 -31.96
CA GLU A 268 -12.32 2.79 -32.43
C GLU A 268 -13.48 2.99 -31.44
N LYS A 269 -13.99 1.91 -30.82
CA LYS A 269 -14.98 2.04 -29.74
C LYS A 269 -14.45 2.89 -28.59
N VAL A 270 -13.20 2.67 -28.18
CA VAL A 270 -12.56 3.43 -27.10
C VAL A 270 -12.35 4.89 -27.50
N ARG A 271 -11.91 5.18 -28.73
CA ARG A 271 -11.73 6.54 -29.25
C ARG A 271 -13.03 7.34 -29.31
N ARG A 272 -14.15 6.68 -29.62
CA ARG A 272 -15.48 7.31 -29.67
C ARG A 272 -16.07 7.64 -28.30
N LYS A 273 -15.56 7.03 -27.22
CA LYS A 273 -16.06 7.30 -25.86
C LYS A 273 -15.64 8.70 -25.41
N ARG A 274 -16.63 9.51 -25.00
CA ARG A 274 -16.40 10.79 -24.33
C ARG A 274 -15.68 10.64 -22.99
N HIS A 275 -15.99 9.58 -22.25
CA HIS A 275 -15.42 9.26 -20.95
C HIS A 275 -14.80 7.87 -20.98
N LEU A 276 -13.50 7.80 -20.70
CA LEU A 276 -12.71 6.57 -20.72
C LEU A 276 -12.75 5.89 -19.35
N ASP A 277 -12.73 4.56 -19.38
CA ASP A 277 -12.57 3.74 -18.17
C ASP A 277 -11.15 3.91 -17.57
N PHE A 278 -11.01 3.59 -16.28
CA PHE A 278 -9.78 3.86 -15.51
C PHE A 278 -8.51 3.33 -16.16
N LEU A 279 -8.48 2.04 -16.57
CA LEU A 279 -7.30 1.45 -17.20
C LEU A 279 -7.02 2.06 -18.58
N ASP A 280 -8.06 2.41 -19.34
CA ASP A 280 -7.90 3.01 -20.67
C ASP A 280 -7.30 4.43 -20.58
N ILE A 281 -7.63 5.19 -19.54
CA ILE A 281 -6.98 6.47 -19.22
C ILE A 281 -5.49 6.26 -18.96
N LEU A 282 -5.14 5.29 -18.12
CA LEU A 282 -3.73 4.98 -17.79
C LEU A 282 -2.93 4.56 -19.02
N LEU A 283 -3.49 3.69 -19.86
CA LEU A 283 -2.83 3.22 -21.08
C LEU A 283 -2.66 4.35 -22.12
N SER A 284 -3.65 5.24 -22.23
CA SER A 284 -3.60 6.40 -23.13
C SER A 284 -2.53 7.42 -22.68
N ALA A 285 -2.44 7.70 -21.38
CA ALA A 285 -1.41 8.57 -20.82
C ALA A 285 0.00 7.98 -21.04
N GLY A 286 0.15 6.67 -20.86
CA GLY A 286 1.43 5.97 -21.11
C GLY A 286 1.88 5.98 -22.58
N ARG A 287 0.95 5.98 -23.55
CA ARG A 287 1.29 6.15 -24.98
C ARG A 287 1.74 7.58 -25.28
N ARG A 288 1.01 8.60 -24.80
CA ARG A 288 1.38 10.01 -25.00
C ARG A 288 2.75 10.34 -24.40
N SER A 289 3.07 9.77 -23.24
CA SER A 289 4.40 9.90 -22.63
C SER A 289 5.49 9.23 -23.48
N ARG A 290 5.27 8.01 -23.98
CA ARG A 290 6.27 7.32 -24.84
C ARG A 290 6.43 7.95 -26.22
N ALA A 291 5.35 8.44 -26.83
CA ALA A 291 5.40 9.22 -28.06
C ALA A 291 6.17 10.53 -27.85
N PHE A 292 5.97 11.20 -26.72
CA PHE A 292 6.74 12.39 -26.33
C PHE A 292 8.24 12.08 -26.10
N TRP A 293 8.57 10.89 -25.60
CA TRP A 293 9.95 10.42 -25.40
C TRP A 293 10.53 9.61 -26.58
N GLY A 294 9.85 9.55 -27.73
CA GLY A 294 10.34 8.84 -28.92
C GLY A 294 10.58 7.33 -28.74
N MET A 295 9.92 6.68 -27.77
CA MET A 295 10.11 5.26 -27.44
C MET A 295 9.06 4.33 -28.08
N GLU A 296 8.28 4.79 -29.05
CA GLU A 296 7.48 3.88 -29.88
C GLU A 296 8.34 3.36 -31.05
N PRO A 297 8.45 2.04 -31.25
CA PRO A 297 8.98 1.52 -32.50
C PRO A 297 8.06 1.98 -33.64
N PRO A 298 8.61 2.32 -34.83
CA PRO A 298 7.80 2.73 -35.96
C PRO A 298 6.75 1.65 -36.26
N LEU A 299 5.52 2.08 -36.52
CA LEU A 299 4.46 1.18 -36.99
C LEU A 299 4.97 0.50 -38.28
N PRO A 300 4.81 -0.83 -38.43
CA PRO A 300 5.16 -1.48 -39.68
C PRO A 300 4.18 -1.02 -40.77
N GLY A 301 4.66 -0.14 -41.65
CA GLY A 301 3.98 0.26 -42.90
C GLY A 301 3.61 1.74 -43.01
N GLU A 302 4.62 2.59 -43.22
CA GLU A 302 4.57 3.74 -44.15
C GLU A 302 5.89 3.76 -44.94
#